data_AF-A0A8F9RKZ6-F1
#
_entry.id   AF-A0A8F9RKZ6-F1
#
_cell.length_a   1.000
_cell.length_b   1.000
_cell.length_c   1.000
_cell.angle_alpha   90.00
_cell.angle_beta   90.00
_cell.angle_gamma   90.00
#
_symmetry.space_group_name_H-M   'P 1'
#
loop_
_entity.id
_entity.type
_entity.pdbx_description
1 polymer ?
#
loop_
_entity_poly.entity_id
_entity_poly.type
_entity_poly.pdbx_seq_one_letter_code
_entity_poly.pdbx_strand_id
1 'polypeptide(L)' 'MKNFKKLSRNELKTVNGGQKWIAETSCGFTATTTQDWTPEQANEWLQKLETNYCPPPTHSGPSNNLA' A
#
# COMPACT_ATOMS: atom_id res chain seq x y z
N MET A 1 -33.88 0.97 5.70
CA MET A 1 -32.66 1.36 6.47
C MET A 1 -32.11 0.10 7.13
N LYS A 2 -30.82 -0.22 6.98
CA LYS A 2 -30.21 -1.39 7.63
C LYS A 2 -30.05 -1.10 9.13
N ASN A 3 -30.58 -1.96 10.00
CA ASN A 3 -30.41 -1.83 11.45
C ASN A 3 -28.98 -2.20 11.83
N PHE A 4 -28.12 -1.19 12.03
CA PHE A 4 -26.77 -1.43 12.55
C PHE A 4 -26.86 -1.79 14.03
N LYS A 5 -26.32 -2.97 14.38
CA LYS A 5 -26.25 -3.41 15.77
C LYS A 5 -25.33 -2.46 16.54
N LYS A 6 -25.86 -1.83 17.58
CA LYS A 6 -25.09 -0.93 18.46
C LYS A 6 -24.15 -1.80 19.30
N LEU A 7 -22.86 -1.80 18.96
CA LEU A 7 -21.84 -2.53 19.71
C LEU A 7 -21.53 -1.80 21.02
N SER A 8 -21.33 -2.55 22.09
CA SER A 8 -20.88 -2.04 23.38
C SER A 8 -19.40 -1.63 23.34
N ARG A 9 -18.94 -0.84 24.30
CA ARG A 9 -17.55 -0.37 24.39
C ARG A 9 -16.52 -1.51 24.45
N ASN A 10 -16.89 -2.67 24.98
CA ASN A 10 -16.01 -3.84 25.00
C ASN A 10 -15.97 -4.55 23.65
N GLU A 11 -17.10 -4.61 22.94
CA GLU A 11 -17.14 -5.16 21.58
C GLU A 11 -16.40 -4.25 20.59
N LEU A 12 -16.45 -2.93 20.76
CA LEU A 12 -15.69 -1.96 19.96
C LEU A 12 -14.17 -2.15 20.05
N LYS A 13 -13.66 -2.63 21.20
CA LYS A 13 -12.22 -2.93 21.35
C LYS A 13 -11.78 -4.15 20.54
N THR A 14 -12.68 -5.10 20.29
CA THR A 14 -12.41 -6.28 19.45
C THR A 14 -12.62 -6.02 17.97
N VAL A 15 -13.25 -4.90 17.59
CA VAL A 15 -13.33 -4.48 16.19
C VAL A 15 -11.99 -3.87 15.79
N ASN A 16 -11.02 -4.74 15.51
CA ASN A 16 -9.87 -4.34 14.71
C ASN A 16 -10.40 -4.04 13.31
N GLY A 17 -10.20 -2.82 12.81
CA GLY A 17 -10.63 -2.39 11.47
C GLY A 17 -9.89 -3.06 10.32
N GLY A 18 -9.50 -4.34 10.49
CA GLY A 18 -8.52 -5.07 9.69
C GLY A 18 -7.09 -4.61 9.99
N GLN A 19 -6.11 -5.52 9.92
CA GLN A 19 -4.72 -5.09 9.74
C GLN A 19 -4.65 -4.30 8.42
N LYS A 20 -4.23 -3.04 8.50
CA LYS A 20 -4.03 -2.20 7.34
C LYS A 20 -2.54 -2.11 7.05
N TRP A 21 -2.11 -2.72 5.95
CA TRP A 21 -0.78 -2.53 5.41
C TRP A 21 -0.78 -1.27 4.55
N ILE A 22 0.17 -0.37 4.82
CA ILE A 22 0.39 0.86 4.07
C ILE A 22 1.76 0.72 3.42
N ALA A 23 1.81 0.83 2.09
CA ALA A 23 3.03 0.86 1.31
C ALA A 23 3.18 2.27 0.71
N GLU A 24 4.35 2.86 0.88
CA GLU A 24 4.75 4.10 0.22
C GLU A 24 5.99 3.79 -0.62
N THR A 25 5.89 4.03 -1.93
CA THR A 25 6.97 3.79 -2.87
C THR A 25 7.88 5.01 -3.00
N SER A 26 9.10 4.84 -3.52
CA SER A 26 10.06 5.96 -3.63
C SER A 26 9.61 7.10 -4.54
N CYS A 27 8.73 6.82 -5.50
CA CYS A 27 8.14 7.82 -6.39
C CYS A 27 6.89 8.51 -5.82
N GLY A 28 6.56 8.26 -4.54
CA GLY A 28 5.44 8.89 -3.85
C GLY A 28 4.08 8.25 -4.13
N PHE A 29 4.04 6.99 -4.59
CA PHE A 29 2.79 6.24 -4.74
C PHE A 29 2.45 5.56 -3.42
N THR A 30 1.26 5.84 -2.90
CA THR A 30 0.77 5.23 -1.65
C THR A 30 -0.33 4.21 -1.97
N ALA A 31 -0.15 2.99 -1.48
CA ALA A 31 -1.17 1.94 -1.55
C ALA A 31 -1.52 1.45 -0.16
N THR A 32 -2.79 1.08 0.03
CA THR A 32 -3.27 0.53 1.30
C THR A 32 -4.05 -0.74 1.03
N THR A 33 -3.80 -1.78 1.81
CA THR A 33 -4.55 -3.04 1.76
C THR A 33 -4.99 -3.46 3.15
N THR A 34 -6.16 -4.08 3.24
CA THR A 34 -6.71 -4.66 4.48
C THR A 34 -6.53 -6.18 4.52
N GLN A 35 -5.68 -6.73 3.65
CA GLN A 35 -5.46 -8.17 3.58
C GLN A 35 -4.63 -8.65 4.78
N ASP A 36 -5.01 -9.80 5.34
CA ASP A 36 -4.24 -10.50 6.37
C ASP A 36 -3.02 -11.18 5.72
N TRP A 37 -1.95 -10.40 5.60
CA TRP A 37 -0.67 -10.86 5.08
C TRP A 37 0.35 -11.04 6.18
N THR A 38 1.32 -11.93 5.92
CA THR A 38 2.54 -11.97 6.72
C THR A 38 3.43 -10.75 6.38
N PRO A 39 4.37 -10.36 7.27
CA PRO A 39 5.32 -9.29 6.97
C PRO A 39 6.14 -9.54 5.68
N GLU A 40 6.43 -10.80 5.37
CA GLU A 40 7.15 -11.19 4.15
C GLU A 40 6.31 -10.90 2.89
N GLN A 41 5.02 -11.24 2.92
CA GLN A 41 4.09 -10.95 1.83
C GLN A 41 3.87 -9.44 1.63
N ALA A 42 3.83 -8.67 2.72
CA ALA A 42 3.76 -7.21 2.65
C ALA A 42 5.01 -6.60 1.99
N ASN A 43 6.20 -7.15 2.26
CA ASN A 43 7.44 -6.72 1.59
C ASN A 43 7.47 -7.08 0.10
N GLU A 44 7.04 -8.28 -0.29
CA GLU A 44 6.91 -8.64 -1.71
C GLU A 44 5.91 -7.73 -2.43
N TRP A 45 4.81 -7.40 -1.77
CA TRP A 45 3.82 -6.46 -2.32
C TRP A 45 4.42 -5.06 -2.51
N LEU A 46 5.14 -4.53 -1.53
CA LEU A 46 5.84 -3.26 -1.65
C LEU A 46 6.82 -3.27 -2.83
N GLN A 47 7.63 -4.32 -2.99
CA GLN A 47 8.56 -4.44 -4.14
C GLN A 47 7.83 -4.49 -5.49
N LYS A 48 6.69 -5.18 -5.57
CA LYS A 48 5.85 -5.20 -6.77
C LYS A 48 5.27 -3.82 -7.06
N LEU A 49 4.84 -3.08 -6.04
CA LEU A 49 4.38 -1.70 -6.19
C LEU A 49 5.50 -0.78 -6.68
N GLU A 50 6.69 -0.91 -6.09
CA GLU A 50 7.88 -0.16 -6.50
C GLU A 50 8.18 -0.38 -7.99
N THR A 51 8.23 -1.65 -8.42
CA THR A 51 8.56 -2.00 -9.81
C THR A 51 7.50 -1.53 -10.81
N ASN A 52 6.22 -1.63 -10.45
CA ASN A 52 5.12 -1.30 -11.35
C ASN A 52 4.83 0.20 -11.43
N TYR A 53 4.92 0.92 -10.31
CA TYR A 53 4.52 2.32 -10.21
C TYR A 53 5.69 3.29 -10.18
N CYS A 54 6.89 2.83 -9.82
CA CYS A 54 8.14 3.58 -9.93
C CYS A 54 9.09 2.91 -10.93
N PRO A 55 8.76 2.88 -12.23
CA PRO A 55 9.70 2.38 -13.21
C PRO A 55 11.01 3.18 -13.09
N PRO A 56 12.18 2.51 -13.24
CA PRO A 56 13.45 3.23 -13.27
C PRO A 56 13.34 4.32 -14.34
N PRO A 57 13.92 5.52 -14.12
CA PRO A 57 13.89 6.59 -15.10
C PRO A 57 14.48 6.06 -16.41
N THR A 58 13.60 5.73 -17.35
CA THR A 58 13.98 5.34 -18.70
C THR A 58 14.31 6.62 -19.41
N HIS A 59 15.54 7.10 -19.24
CA HIS A 59 16.10 8.10 -20.12
C HIS A 59 16.36 7.43 -21.48
N SER A 60 15.30 7.16 -22.23
CA SER A 60 15.37 6.68 -23.60
C SER A 60 15.37 7.89 -24.54
N GLY A 61 16.50 8.58 -24.56
CA GLY A 61 16.84 9.60 -25.53
C GLY A 61 18.33 9.52 -25.81
N PRO A 62 18.80 9.77 -27.05
CA PRO A 62 20.22 9.85 -27.31
C PRO A 62 20.81 10.96 -26.42
N SER A 63 21.85 10.62 -25.67
CA SER A 63 22.66 11.56 -24.86
C SER A 63 23.43 12.53 -25.77
N ASN A 64 22.72 13.33 -26.56
CA ASN A 64 23.33 14.40 -27.33
C ASN A 64 23.13 15.72 -26.58
N ASN A 65 24.23 16.14 -25.93
CA ASN A 65 24.43 17.46 -25.34
C ASN A 65 23.82 17.67 -23.94
N LEU A 66 24.49 17.13 -22.93
CA LEU A 66 24.68 17.90 -21.69
C LEU A 66 25.79 18.92 -22.00
N ALA A 67 25.36 20.16 -22.25
CA ALA A 67 26.22 21.32 -22.43
C ALA A 67 26.95 21.69 -21.13
#